data_AF-A0A1F5A111-F1
#
_entry.id   AF-A0A1F5A111-F1
#
_cell.length_a   1.000
_cell.length_b   1.000
_cell.length_c   1.000
_cell.angle_alpha   90.00
_cell.angle_beta   90.00
_cell.angle_gamma   90.00
#
_symmetry.space_group_name_H-M   'P 1'
#
loop_
_entity.id
_entity.type
_entity.pdbx_description
1 polymer ?
#
loop_
_entity_poly.entity_id
_entity_poly.type
_entity_poly.pdbx_seq_one_letter_code
_entity_poly.pdbx_strand_id
1 'polypeptide(L)'
;MSPDFDILSTLKTEYKNRLSSRGLETDIEKKLSQAKSLRDDYQRRWDQASAKGLPKPDQTLALNQAFRLLRSVQPLTERISKTRQQLADQISEEYGFSRDLPEDIRLAVGAILECDRFFPAGLNPDRTTILRQIQSGLVKNQKVELFTFACPEIDSAYLTGPDPDYFIQTSASRNNISVNTKAILKLAQNLGAADIPWELTIIVGEEDEENYLFPVLGNFGTNPQFLKQRRSEYLESFREQCRKLLKEIPQKILGWTQLKPPSPSSLSGLNPSLINQEASRMTEFFQPGSYYGSLPQPTETQLRQIAQLKVATYGFQGVTIKTTLPNTVGLQSEQPVDLRTDMLNSALPEQEKLPFIYPFNPKKQPW
;
A
#
# COMPACT_ATOMS: atom_id res chain seq x y z
N MET A 1 -1.78 -15.50 -18.16
CA MET A 1 -1.72 -14.12 -18.71
C MET A 1 -1.85 -13.22 -17.50
N SER A 2 -1.00 -12.21 -17.33
CA SER A 2 -1.13 -11.27 -16.20
C SER A 2 -2.54 -10.68 -16.19
N PRO A 3 -3.16 -10.45 -15.01
CA PRO A 3 -4.40 -9.71 -14.94
C PRO A 3 -4.16 -8.31 -15.53
N ASP A 4 -5.17 -7.75 -16.18
CA ASP A 4 -5.06 -6.46 -16.88
C ASP A 4 -6.11 -5.48 -16.35
N PHE A 5 -5.71 -4.71 -15.33
CA PHE A 5 -6.53 -3.62 -14.78
C PHE A 5 -6.60 -2.40 -15.71
N ASP A 6 -5.77 -2.30 -16.76
CA ASP A 6 -5.76 -1.13 -17.65
C ASP A 6 -7.02 -1.10 -18.53
N ILE A 7 -7.54 -2.26 -18.94
CA ILE A 7 -8.84 -2.36 -19.63
C ILE A 7 -9.96 -1.81 -18.73
N LEU A 8 -9.97 -2.22 -17.46
CA LEU A 8 -10.99 -1.79 -16.51
C LEU A 8 -10.90 -0.28 -16.22
N SER A 9 -9.67 0.24 -16.07
CA SER A 9 -9.40 1.67 -15.93
C SER A 9 -9.89 2.49 -17.14
N THR A 10 -9.64 1.99 -18.35
CA THR A 10 -10.07 2.64 -19.60
C THR A 10 -11.59 2.73 -19.69
N LEU A 11 -12.29 1.63 -19.40
CA LEU A 11 -13.76 1.59 -19.43
C LEU A 11 -14.37 2.54 -18.40
N LYS A 12 -13.79 2.64 -17.21
CA LYS A 12 -14.24 3.58 -16.18
C LYS A 12 -14.02 5.03 -16.54
N THR A 13 -12.88 5.34 -17.16
CA THR A 13 -12.59 6.69 -17.65
C THR A 13 -13.60 7.09 -18.73
N GLU A 14 -13.89 6.18 -19.68
CA GLU A 14 -14.92 6.40 -20.69
C GLU A 14 -16.30 6.61 -20.05
N TYR A 15 -16.66 5.78 -19.07
CA TYR A 15 -17.90 5.90 -18.32
C TYR A 15 -18.01 7.26 -17.62
N LYS A 16 -16.99 7.69 -16.89
CA LYS A 16 -16.94 9.01 -16.22
C LYS A 16 -17.07 10.17 -17.21
N ASN A 17 -16.43 10.09 -18.37
CA ASN A 17 -16.52 11.11 -19.40
C ASN A 17 -17.94 11.20 -20.01
N ARG A 18 -18.60 10.05 -20.24
CA ARG A 18 -20.00 10.02 -20.71
C ARG A 18 -20.99 10.55 -19.68
N LEU A 19 -20.71 10.33 -18.40
CA LEU A 19 -21.48 10.87 -17.29
C LEU A 19 -21.32 12.39 -17.19
N SER A 20 -20.08 12.88 -17.19
CA SER A 20 -19.76 14.31 -17.06
C SER A 20 -20.33 15.13 -18.22
N SER A 21 -20.16 14.65 -19.47
CA SER A 21 -20.73 15.29 -20.67
C SER A 21 -22.26 15.38 -20.69
N ARG A 22 -22.94 14.72 -19.75
CA ARG A 22 -24.39 14.69 -19.62
C ARG A 22 -24.91 15.31 -18.32
N GLY A 23 -24.02 15.86 -17.47
CA GLY A 23 -24.39 16.38 -16.15
C GLY A 23 -24.92 15.30 -15.20
N LEU A 24 -24.44 14.07 -15.36
CA LEU A 24 -24.88 12.91 -14.60
C LEU A 24 -23.77 12.48 -13.64
N GLU A 25 -23.59 13.19 -12.53
CA GLU A 25 -22.48 12.91 -11.61
C GLU A 25 -22.89 12.09 -10.37
N THR A 26 -24.19 11.93 -10.11
CA THR A 26 -24.74 11.25 -8.93
C THR A 26 -25.93 10.35 -9.26
N ASP A 27 -26.16 9.32 -8.43
CA ASP A 27 -27.31 8.41 -8.45
C ASP A 27 -27.52 7.64 -9.77
N ILE A 28 -26.45 7.20 -10.43
CA ILE A 28 -26.55 6.61 -11.78
C ILE A 28 -27.39 5.35 -11.82
N GLU A 29 -27.27 4.46 -10.84
CA GLU A 29 -28.06 3.23 -10.79
C GLU A 29 -29.56 3.55 -10.68
N LYS A 30 -29.91 4.50 -9.81
CA LYS A 30 -31.27 4.99 -9.66
C LYS A 30 -31.77 5.62 -10.96
N LYS A 31 -30.95 6.45 -11.64
CA LYS A 31 -31.29 7.07 -12.92
C LYS A 31 -31.44 6.05 -14.05
N LEU A 32 -30.59 5.03 -14.10
CA LEU A 32 -30.70 3.92 -15.04
C LEU A 32 -31.97 3.10 -14.78
N SER A 33 -32.28 2.82 -13.51
CA SER A 33 -33.51 2.12 -13.11
C SER A 33 -34.76 2.91 -13.50
N GLN A 34 -34.79 4.22 -13.21
CA GLN A 34 -35.85 5.13 -13.62
C GLN A 34 -35.99 5.18 -15.15
N ALA A 35 -34.88 5.28 -15.88
CA ALA A 35 -34.89 5.29 -17.34
C ALA A 35 -35.41 3.96 -17.92
N LYS A 36 -35.06 2.81 -17.34
CA LYS A 36 -35.61 1.50 -17.71
C LYS A 36 -37.12 1.47 -17.49
N SER A 37 -37.59 1.89 -16.31
CA SER A 37 -39.02 1.95 -15.98
C SER A 37 -39.81 2.84 -16.95
N LEU A 38 -39.29 4.03 -17.26
CA LEU A 38 -39.88 4.96 -18.25
C LEU A 38 -39.97 4.35 -19.66
N ARG A 39 -38.90 3.68 -20.11
CA ARG A 39 -38.89 2.99 -21.40
C ARG A 39 -39.93 1.87 -21.43
N ASP A 40 -39.97 1.05 -20.39
CA ASP A 40 -40.84 -0.14 -20.34
C ASP A 40 -42.31 0.27 -20.26
N ASP A 41 -42.63 1.35 -19.53
CA ASP A 41 -43.97 1.93 -19.52
C ASP A 41 -44.39 2.44 -20.90
N TYR A 42 -43.50 3.20 -21.57
CA TYR A 42 -43.76 3.66 -22.92
C TYR A 42 -43.96 2.51 -23.90
N GLN A 43 -43.14 1.45 -23.83
CA GLN A 43 -43.27 0.28 -24.68
C GLN A 43 -44.63 -0.40 -24.48
N ARG A 44 -45.07 -0.61 -23.23
CA ARG A 44 -46.39 -1.16 -22.94
C ARG A 44 -47.52 -0.32 -23.54
N ARG A 45 -47.44 1.01 -23.39
CA ARG A 45 -48.44 1.93 -23.96
C ARG A 45 -48.44 1.91 -25.48
N TRP A 46 -47.26 1.83 -26.09
CA TRP A 46 -47.10 1.71 -27.53
C TRP A 46 -47.72 0.43 -28.09
N ASP A 47 -47.47 -0.70 -27.43
CA ASP A 47 -48.01 -2.00 -27.85
C ASP A 47 -49.54 -2.02 -27.73
N GLN A 48 -50.09 -1.46 -26.65
CA GLN A 48 -51.54 -1.30 -26.46
C GLN A 48 -52.18 -0.38 -27.50
N ALA A 49 -51.54 0.75 -27.82
CA ALA A 49 -52.03 1.67 -28.84
C ALA A 49 -52.03 0.99 -30.23
N SER A 50 -50.95 0.29 -30.55
CA SER A 50 -50.79 -0.44 -31.81
C SER A 50 -51.84 -1.54 -31.98
N ALA A 51 -52.11 -2.32 -30.92
CA ALA A 51 -53.13 -3.37 -30.94
C ALA A 51 -54.56 -2.85 -31.11
N LYS A 52 -54.81 -1.59 -30.73
CA LYS A 52 -56.13 -0.94 -30.81
C LYS A 52 -56.29 -0.01 -32.02
N GLY A 53 -55.29 0.07 -32.90
CA GLY A 53 -55.28 1.01 -34.03
C GLY A 53 -55.30 2.49 -33.60
N LEU A 54 -54.84 2.79 -32.38
CA LEU A 54 -54.81 4.14 -31.82
C LEU A 54 -53.53 4.89 -32.22
N PRO A 55 -53.54 6.24 -32.21
CA PRO A 55 -52.33 7.03 -32.37
C PRO A 55 -51.26 6.64 -31.35
N LYS A 56 -50.00 6.65 -31.80
CA LYS A 56 -48.86 6.32 -30.96
C LYS A 56 -48.64 7.41 -29.90
N PRO A 57 -48.24 7.06 -28.67
CA PRO A 57 -47.94 8.07 -27.66
C PRO A 57 -46.76 8.95 -28.10
N ASP A 58 -46.88 10.26 -27.88
CA ASP A 58 -45.80 11.20 -28.14
C ASP A 58 -44.59 10.94 -27.23
N GLN A 59 -43.40 11.08 -27.80
CA GLN A 59 -42.16 10.97 -27.04
C GLN A 59 -41.94 12.25 -26.24
N THR A 60 -42.03 12.13 -24.92
CA THR A 60 -41.71 13.25 -24.02
C THR A 60 -40.19 13.48 -23.97
N LEU A 61 -39.78 14.69 -23.61
CA LEU A 61 -38.38 15.02 -23.35
C LEU A 61 -37.74 14.04 -22.35
N ALA A 62 -38.47 13.69 -21.29
CA ALA A 62 -38.02 12.73 -20.27
C ALA A 62 -37.75 11.33 -20.84
N LEU A 63 -38.60 10.86 -21.76
CA LEU A 63 -38.40 9.57 -22.44
C LEU A 63 -37.20 9.61 -23.39
N ASN A 64 -37.00 10.71 -24.12
CA ASN A 64 -35.83 10.91 -24.96
C ASN A 64 -34.53 10.94 -24.15
N GLN A 65 -34.55 11.58 -22.98
CA GLN A 65 -33.43 11.56 -22.03
C GLN A 65 -33.18 10.13 -21.50
N ALA A 66 -34.24 9.38 -21.14
CA ALA A 66 -34.14 7.99 -20.72
C ALA A 66 -33.51 7.09 -21.81
N PHE A 67 -33.97 7.16 -23.06
CA PHE A 67 -33.38 6.39 -24.15
C PHE A 67 -31.92 6.75 -24.40
N ARG A 68 -31.57 8.03 -24.35
CA ARG A 68 -30.18 8.48 -24.48
C ARG A 68 -29.30 7.93 -23.36
N LEU A 69 -29.80 7.92 -22.13
CA LEU A 69 -29.10 7.34 -20.99
C LEU A 69 -28.86 5.84 -21.19
N LEU A 70 -29.92 5.09 -21.51
CA LEU A 70 -29.84 3.64 -21.72
C LEU A 70 -28.92 3.29 -22.90
N ARG A 71 -28.95 4.03 -24.01
CA ARG A 71 -28.07 3.74 -25.16
C ARG A 71 -26.60 4.05 -24.90
N SER A 72 -26.30 5.02 -24.04
CA SER A 72 -24.92 5.51 -23.86
C SER A 72 -24.23 5.01 -22.61
N VAL A 73 -24.96 4.77 -21.53
CA VAL A 73 -24.39 4.44 -20.20
C VAL A 73 -24.55 2.95 -19.91
N GLN A 74 -25.72 2.36 -20.18
CA GLN A 74 -25.99 0.95 -19.86
C GLN A 74 -24.98 -0.04 -20.51
N PRO A 75 -24.59 0.09 -21.80
CA PRO A 75 -23.62 -0.83 -22.39
C PRO A 75 -22.25 -0.76 -21.72
N LEU A 76 -21.85 0.42 -21.22
CA LEU A 76 -20.60 0.56 -20.48
C LEU A 76 -20.70 -0.08 -19.09
N THR A 77 -21.80 0.10 -18.38
CA THR A 77 -22.03 -0.57 -17.08
C THR A 77 -21.98 -2.08 -17.23
N GLU A 78 -22.65 -2.63 -18.25
CA GLU A 78 -22.64 -4.07 -18.55
C GLU A 78 -21.24 -4.57 -18.93
N ARG A 79 -20.51 -3.81 -19.75
CA ARG A 79 -19.14 -4.14 -20.14
C ARG A 79 -18.17 -4.11 -18.95
N ILE A 80 -18.27 -3.09 -18.09
CA ILE A 80 -17.47 -2.99 -16.86
C ILE A 80 -17.75 -4.19 -15.96
N SER A 81 -19.00 -4.51 -15.69
CA SER A 81 -19.39 -5.67 -14.86
C SER A 81 -18.85 -6.98 -15.44
N LYS A 82 -19.00 -7.19 -16.75
CA LYS A 82 -18.45 -8.39 -17.42
C LYS A 82 -16.93 -8.46 -17.31
N THR A 83 -16.23 -7.34 -17.56
CA THR A 83 -14.77 -7.28 -17.47
C THR A 83 -14.28 -7.53 -16.05
N ARG A 84 -14.97 -7.00 -15.03
CA ARG A 84 -14.66 -7.27 -13.61
C ARG A 84 -14.75 -8.75 -13.28
N GLN A 85 -15.84 -9.42 -13.65
CA GLN A 85 -16.01 -10.85 -13.39
C GLN A 85 -14.93 -11.68 -14.11
N GLN A 86 -14.65 -11.36 -15.38
CA GLN A 86 -13.61 -12.03 -16.15
C GLN A 86 -12.23 -11.87 -15.49
N LEU A 87 -11.91 -10.67 -15.03
CA LEU A 87 -10.66 -10.39 -14.34
C LEU A 87 -10.58 -11.14 -13.01
N ALA A 88 -11.66 -11.17 -12.24
CA ALA A 88 -11.73 -11.91 -10.98
C ALA A 88 -11.56 -13.43 -11.19
N ASP A 89 -12.11 -13.99 -12.27
CA ASP A 89 -11.95 -15.41 -12.61
C ASP A 89 -10.51 -15.73 -13.04
N GLN A 90 -9.87 -14.83 -13.81
CA GLN A 90 -8.45 -14.92 -14.17
C GLN A 90 -7.55 -14.90 -12.94
N ILE A 91 -7.80 -13.97 -12.00
CA ILE A 91 -7.06 -13.88 -10.74
C ILE A 91 -7.20 -15.18 -9.92
N SER A 92 -8.42 -15.72 -9.81
CA SER A 92 -8.64 -17.02 -9.14
C SER A 92 -7.80 -18.13 -9.77
N GLU A 93 -7.74 -18.20 -11.10
CA GLU A 93 -6.98 -19.21 -11.82
C GLU A 93 -5.47 -19.02 -11.65
N GLU A 94 -4.97 -17.80 -11.82
CA GLU A 94 -3.54 -17.49 -11.76
C GLU A 94 -2.93 -17.72 -10.37
N TYR A 95 -3.64 -17.32 -9.32
CA TYR A 95 -3.13 -17.40 -7.95
C TYR A 95 -3.64 -18.62 -7.17
N GLY A 96 -4.49 -19.44 -7.80
CA GLY A 96 -5.06 -20.66 -7.20
C GLY A 96 -6.06 -20.39 -6.08
N PHE A 97 -6.86 -19.33 -6.20
CA PHE A 97 -7.92 -19.00 -5.23
C PHE A 97 -9.28 -19.59 -5.64
N SER A 98 -10.14 -19.85 -4.65
CA SER A 98 -11.51 -20.30 -4.93
C SER A 98 -12.29 -19.26 -5.76
N ARG A 99 -13.08 -19.74 -6.74
CA ARG A 99 -14.00 -18.91 -7.52
C ARG A 99 -15.25 -18.50 -6.73
N ASP A 100 -15.52 -19.18 -5.61
CA ASP A 100 -16.64 -18.86 -4.72
C ASP A 100 -16.36 -17.63 -3.84
N LEU A 101 -15.12 -17.12 -3.87
CA LEU A 101 -14.79 -15.88 -3.18
C LEU A 101 -15.54 -14.69 -3.82
N PRO A 102 -16.04 -13.75 -3.00
CA PRO A 102 -16.62 -12.50 -3.49
C PRO A 102 -15.72 -11.80 -4.52
N GLU A 103 -16.32 -11.26 -5.58
CA GLU A 103 -15.61 -10.59 -6.68
C GLU A 103 -14.62 -9.54 -6.16
N ASP A 104 -15.06 -8.68 -5.24
CA ASP A 104 -14.24 -7.60 -4.69
C ASP A 104 -13.00 -8.10 -3.94
N ILE A 105 -13.09 -9.22 -3.23
CA ILE A 105 -11.94 -9.83 -2.56
C ILE A 105 -10.92 -10.31 -3.60
N ARG A 106 -11.39 -10.98 -4.65
CA ARG A 106 -10.53 -11.48 -5.72
C ARG A 106 -9.83 -10.32 -6.43
N LEU A 107 -10.58 -9.29 -6.83
CA LEU A 107 -10.03 -8.11 -7.48
C LEU A 107 -9.03 -7.36 -6.59
N ALA A 108 -9.33 -7.20 -5.30
CA ALA A 108 -8.43 -6.54 -4.35
C ALA A 108 -7.08 -7.26 -4.21
N VAL A 109 -7.11 -8.59 -4.07
CA VAL A 109 -5.89 -9.40 -3.99
C VAL A 109 -5.10 -9.36 -5.29
N GLY A 110 -5.77 -9.49 -6.44
CA GLY A 110 -5.12 -9.39 -7.74
C GLY A 110 -4.47 -8.02 -7.98
N ALA A 111 -5.14 -6.93 -7.60
CA ALA A 111 -4.60 -5.58 -7.73
C ALA A 111 -3.28 -5.39 -6.95
N ILE A 112 -3.19 -6.00 -5.77
CA ILE A 112 -1.99 -5.99 -4.91
C ILE A 112 -0.90 -6.91 -5.47
N LEU A 113 -1.24 -8.16 -5.80
CA LEU A 113 -0.26 -9.16 -6.26
C LEU A 113 0.29 -8.85 -7.66
N GLU A 114 -0.44 -8.12 -8.50
CA GLU A 114 0.08 -7.66 -9.80
C GLU A 114 1.20 -6.63 -9.65
N CYS A 115 1.19 -5.88 -8.54
CA CYS A 115 2.26 -4.95 -8.20
C CYS A 115 3.46 -5.65 -7.57
N ASP A 116 3.32 -6.92 -7.19
CA ASP A 116 4.37 -7.67 -6.53
C ASP A 116 5.50 -8.04 -7.49
N ARG A 117 6.74 -7.98 -6.99
CA ARG A 117 7.95 -8.32 -7.74
C ARG A 117 8.81 -9.30 -6.94
N PHE A 118 8.16 -10.24 -6.26
CA PHE A 118 8.83 -11.29 -5.52
C PHE A 118 9.86 -12.03 -6.38
N PHE A 119 11.00 -12.36 -5.78
CA PHE A 119 12.10 -13.09 -6.38
C PHE A 119 12.64 -14.09 -5.34
N PRO A 120 13.01 -15.34 -5.70
CA PRO A 120 13.12 -15.92 -7.05
C PRO A 120 11.77 -16.15 -7.75
N ALA A 121 11.82 -16.36 -9.07
CA ALA A 121 10.64 -16.45 -9.95
C ALA A 121 9.60 -17.45 -9.42
N GLY A 122 8.41 -16.95 -9.11
CA GLY A 122 7.31 -17.73 -8.55
C GLY A 122 6.19 -16.83 -8.05
N LEU A 123 5.13 -17.45 -7.52
CA LEU A 123 4.09 -16.71 -6.82
C LEU A 123 4.59 -16.27 -5.44
N ASN A 124 4.14 -15.11 -4.99
CA ASN A 124 4.41 -14.63 -3.64
C ASN A 124 4.05 -15.72 -2.59
N PRO A 125 4.98 -16.09 -1.68
CA PRO A 125 4.73 -17.09 -0.66
C PRO A 125 3.60 -16.67 0.29
N ASP A 126 3.42 -15.37 0.52
CA ASP A 126 2.42 -14.80 1.41
C ASP A 126 1.03 -14.68 0.77
N ARG A 127 0.82 -15.05 -0.50
CA ARG A 127 -0.44 -14.81 -1.24
C ARG A 127 -1.70 -15.26 -0.50
N THR A 128 -1.65 -16.39 0.22
CA THR A 128 -2.77 -16.91 1.01
C THR A 128 -3.01 -16.07 2.27
N THR A 129 -1.95 -15.60 2.91
CA THR A 129 -2.02 -14.69 4.06
C THR A 129 -2.51 -13.31 3.62
N ILE A 130 -2.04 -12.79 2.47
CA ILE A 130 -2.51 -11.57 1.82
C ILE A 130 -4.03 -11.64 1.59
N LEU A 131 -4.51 -12.74 0.96
CA LEU A 131 -5.94 -12.98 0.77
C LEU A 131 -6.72 -12.90 2.09
N ARG A 132 -6.23 -13.54 3.15
CA ARG A 132 -6.88 -13.55 4.46
C ARG A 132 -6.94 -12.15 5.09
N GLN A 133 -5.88 -11.36 4.98
CA GLN A 133 -5.86 -10.00 5.52
C GLN A 133 -6.79 -9.08 4.74
N ILE A 134 -6.78 -9.16 3.41
CA ILE A 134 -7.69 -8.38 2.55
C ILE A 134 -9.15 -8.74 2.82
N GLN A 135 -9.47 -10.03 2.91
CA GLN A 135 -10.81 -10.48 3.26
C GLN A 135 -11.23 -9.93 4.64
N SER A 136 -10.35 -10.03 5.63
CA SER A 136 -10.63 -9.52 6.99
C SER A 136 -10.81 -8.00 7.02
N GLY A 137 -9.97 -7.26 6.30
CA GLY A 137 -10.04 -5.80 6.18
C GLY A 137 -11.32 -5.34 5.48
N LEU A 138 -11.67 -5.95 4.35
CA LEU A 138 -12.90 -5.62 3.63
C LEU A 138 -14.16 -5.95 4.44
N VAL A 139 -14.19 -7.06 5.20
CA VAL A 139 -15.33 -7.41 6.03
C VAL A 139 -15.45 -6.53 7.28
N LYS A 140 -14.34 -6.26 7.98
CA LYS A 140 -14.35 -5.55 9.27
C LYS A 140 -14.28 -4.04 9.13
N ASN A 141 -13.42 -3.58 8.23
CA ASN A 141 -13.04 -2.16 8.10
C ASN A 141 -13.56 -1.54 6.78
N GLN A 142 -14.22 -2.35 5.92
CA GLN A 142 -14.74 -1.93 4.61
C GLN A 142 -13.67 -1.34 3.67
N LYS A 143 -12.40 -1.66 3.91
CA LYS A 143 -11.27 -1.22 3.09
C LYS A 143 -10.10 -2.20 3.18
N VAL A 144 -9.22 -2.12 2.19
CA VAL A 144 -7.90 -2.73 2.19
C VAL A 144 -6.91 -1.82 2.92
N GLU A 145 -6.18 -2.36 3.88
CA GLU A 145 -5.21 -1.59 4.67
C GLU A 145 -3.79 -2.00 4.29
N LEU A 146 -2.98 -1.03 3.88
CA LEU A 146 -1.60 -1.22 3.50
C LEU A 146 -0.68 -0.48 4.46
N PHE A 147 0.55 -0.94 4.62
CA PHE A 147 1.57 -0.17 5.32
C PHE A 147 2.94 -0.22 4.65
N THR A 148 3.77 0.77 4.91
CA THR A 148 5.19 0.77 4.52
C THR A 148 6.00 1.61 5.51
N PHE A 149 7.30 1.33 5.61
CA PHE A 149 8.22 2.12 6.41
C PHE A 149 8.92 3.19 5.56
N ALA A 150 9.30 4.29 6.21
CA ALA A 150 10.17 5.33 5.69
C ALA A 150 11.18 5.74 6.76
N CYS A 151 12.41 6.01 6.35
CA CYS A 151 13.45 6.51 7.26
C CYS A 151 13.57 8.04 7.14
N PRO A 152 13.92 8.74 8.23
CA PRO A 152 14.42 10.10 8.17
C PRO A 152 15.67 10.22 7.29
N GLU A 153 15.83 11.37 6.66
CA GLU A 153 17.10 11.74 6.02
C GLU A 153 18.11 12.09 7.11
N ILE A 154 19.26 11.42 7.09
CA ILE A 154 20.34 11.70 8.04
C ILE A 154 21.64 12.08 7.31
N ASP A 155 22.51 12.77 8.03
CA ASP A 155 23.89 13.03 7.67
C ASP A 155 24.80 12.65 8.86
N SER A 156 25.45 11.50 8.73
CA SER A 156 26.31 10.96 9.78
C SER A 156 27.58 11.78 10.04
N ALA A 157 27.94 12.73 9.17
CA ALA A 157 29.08 13.61 9.40
C ALA A 157 28.88 14.55 10.60
N TYR A 158 27.63 14.91 10.91
CA TYR A 158 27.35 15.74 12.09
C TYR A 158 27.70 15.03 13.39
N LEU A 159 27.49 13.71 13.48
CA LEU A 159 27.73 12.94 14.70
C LEU A 159 29.19 12.99 15.18
N THR A 160 30.16 13.20 14.28
CA THR A 160 31.58 13.37 14.65
C THR A 160 32.04 14.82 14.62
N GLY A 161 31.15 15.75 14.28
CA GLY A 161 31.39 17.19 14.19
C GLY A 161 31.07 17.96 15.47
N PRO A 162 31.11 19.31 15.40
CA PRO A 162 30.83 20.18 16.55
C PRO A 162 29.34 20.23 16.92
N ASP A 163 28.44 19.89 15.99
CA ASP A 163 26.98 20.03 16.11
C ASP A 163 26.27 18.68 15.88
N PRO A 164 26.47 17.67 16.74
CA PRO A 164 25.99 16.29 16.53
C PRO A 164 24.47 16.20 16.42
N ASP A 165 23.74 17.14 17.01
CA ASP A 165 22.28 17.17 16.95
C ASP A 165 21.69 17.41 15.56
N TYR A 166 22.47 17.96 14.62
CA TYR A 166 21.99 18.26 13.27
C TYR A 166 22.02 17.04 12.33
N PHE A 167 22.41 15.87 12.82
CA PHE A 167 22.50 14.66 12.01
C PHE A 167 21.17 14.25 11.39
N ILE A 168 20.03 14.55 12.01
CA ILE A 168 18.70 14.35 11.42
C ILE A 168 18.31 15.60 10.64
N GLN A 169 18.05 15.47 9.34
CA GLN A 169 17.56 16.58 8.53
C GLN A 169 16.12 16.94 8.92
N THR A 170 15.75 18.21 8.86
CA THR A 170 14.38 18.66 9.16
C THR A 170 13.52 18.86 7.90
N SER A 171 14.15 18.86 6.72
CA SER A 171 13.47 18.94 5.44
C SER A 171 13.48 17.59 4.72
N ALA A 172 12.31 17.05 4.40
CA ALA A 172 12.18 15.87 3.58
C ALA A 172 12.37 16.24 2.10
N SER A 173 13.46 15.76 1.49
CA SER A 173 13.85 16.07 0.11
C SER A 173 14.05 14.80 -0.73
N ARG A 174 14.67 13.77 -0.16
CA ARG A 174 15.00 12.48 -0.77
C ARG A 174 14.76 11.34 0.22
N ASN A 175 13.59 10.73 0.13
CA ASN A 175 13.24 9.53 0.89
C ASN A 175 12.78 8.39 -0.03
N ASN A 176 12.68 7.18 0.53
CA ASN A 176 12.25 6.01 -0.20
C ASN A 176 10.87 6.18 -0.88
N ILE A 177 9.93 6.91 -0.27
CA ILE A 177 8.62 7.20 -0.89
C ILE A 177 8.76 8.03 -2.16
N SER A 178 9.62 9.06 -2.14
CA SER A 178 9.89 9.89 -3.32
C SER A 178 10.52 9.09 -4.48
N VAL A 179 11.36 8.11 -4.17
CA VAL A 179 11.97 7.20 -5.17
C VAL A 179 10.94 6.20 -5.71
N ASN A 180 10.06 5.72 -4.83
CA ASN A 180 9.17 4.60 -5.08
C ASN A 180 7.76 4.99 -5.53
N THR A 181 7.51 6.29 -5.75
CA THR A 181 6.19 6.84 -6.05
C THR A 181 5.49 6.12 -7.21
N LYS A 182 6.23 5.72 -8.27
CA LYS A 182 5.64 5.03 -9.44
C LYS A 182 4.94 3.72 -9.07
N ALA A 183 5.53 2.92 -8.19
CA ALA A 183 4.95 1.63 -7.82
C ALA A 183 3.71 1.81 -6.93
N ILE A 184 3.73 2.81 -6.04
CA ILE A 184 2.57 3.18 -5.23
C ILE A 184 1.43 3.70 -6.13
N LEU A 185 1.74 4.53 -7.13
CA LEU A 185 0.74 5.02 -8.09
C LEU A 185 0.14 3.91 -8.95
N LYS A 186 0.94 2.90 -9.36
CA LYS A 186 0.39 1.73 -10.08
C LYS A 186 -0.55 0.92 -9.18
N LEU A 187 -0.20 0.74 -7.92
CA LEU A 187 -1.09 0.08 -6.95
C LEU A 187 -2.40 0.86 -6.77
N ALA A 188 -2.31 2.18 -6.61
CA ALA A 188 -3.46 3.08 -6.53
C ALA A 188 -4.35 2.98 -7.78
N GLN A 189 -3.74 2.93 -8.97
CA GLN A 189 -4.43 2.76 -10.24
C GLN A 189 -5.18 1.42 -10.29
N ASN A 190 -4.53 0.31 -9.90
CA ASN A 190 -5.15 -1.02 -9.94
C ASN A 190 -6.31 -1.12 -8.93
N LEU A 191 -6.14 -0.63 -7.70
CA LEU A 191 -7.20 -0.62 -6.68
C LEU A 191 -8.36 0.32 -7.07
N GLY A 192 -8.06 1.50 -7.61
CA GLY A 192 -9.07 2.43 -8.13
C GLY A 192 -9.81 1.87 -9.34
N ALA A 193 -9.11 1.21 -10.26
CA ALA A 193 -9.72 0.49 -11.37
C ALA A 193 -10.66 -0.62 -10.87
N ALA A 194 -10.43 -1.20 -9.70
CA ALA A 194 -11.30 -2.20 -9.10
C ALA A 194 -12.40 -1.65 -8.15
N ASP A 195 -12.53 -0.33 -7.97
CA ASP A 195 -13.41 0.30 -6.96
C ASP A 195 -13.17 -0.23 -5.53
N ILE A 196 -11.96 -0.66 -5.22
CA ILE A 196 -11.64 -1.21 -3.90
C ILE A 196 -11.27 -0.06 -2.97
N PRO A 197 -12.03 0.19 -1.88
CA PRO A 197 -11.63 1.17 -0.88
C PRO A 197 -10.33 0.72 -0.22
N TRP A 198 -9.38 1.64 -0.05
CA TRP A 198 -8.08 1.32 0.52
C TRP A 198 -7.45 2.50 1.23
N GLU A 199 -6.45 2.24 2.07
CA GLU A 199 -5.64 3.25 2.75
C GLU A 199 -4.19 2.78 2.91
N LEU A 200 -3.23 3.67 2.66
CA LEU A 200 -1.81 3.44 2.92
C LEU A 200 -1.36 4.13 4.21
N THR A 201 -0.88 3.35 5.17
CA THR A 201 -0.20 3.87 6.36
C THR A 201 1.30 3.91 6.14
N ILE A 202 1.90 5.10 6.12
CA ILE A 202 3.34 5.29 6.05
C ILE A 202 3.87 5.53 7.47
N ILE A 203 4.77 4.67 7.93
CA ILE A 203 5.34 4.70 9.27
C ILE A 203 6.78 5.22 9.17
N VAL A 204 7.08 6.32 9.84
CA VAL A 204 8.41 6.93 9.85
C VAL A 204 9.20 6.39 11.04
N GLY A 205 10.31 5.69 10.77
CA GLY A 205 11.21 5.14 11.78
C GLY A 205 12.05 6.23 12.45
N GLU A 206 11.57 6.77 13.56
CA GLU A 206 12.19 7.93 14.22
C GLU A 206 13.37 7.55 15.12
N GLU A 207 13.40 6.34 15.66
CA GLU A 207 14.24 6.00 16.84
C GLU A 207 15.31 4.93 16.54
N ASP A 208 15.59 4.67 15.27
CA ASP A 208 16.48 3.60 14.84
C ASP A 208 17.88 3.70 15.47
N GLU A 209 18.52 4.86 15.40
CA GLU A 209 19.86 5.07 15.96
C GLU A 209 19.87 4.91 17.49
N GLU A 210 18.83 5.36 18.17
CA GLU A 210 18.70 5.22 19.64
C GLU A 210 18.44 3.77 20.06
N ASN A 211 17.77 3.00 19.22
CA ASN A 211 17.40 1.63 19.54
C ASN A 211 18.56 0.64 19.35
N TYR A 212 19.45 0.87 18.38
CA TYR A 212 20.51 -0.11 18.08
C TYR A 212 21.91 0.45 17.85
N LEU A 213 22.09 1.72 17.47
CA LEU A 213 23.41 2.29 17.20
C LEU A 213 24.05 2.91 18.45
N PHE A 214 23.38 3.88 19.06
CA PHE A 214 23.88 4.63 20.22
C PHE A 214 24.14 3.78 21.46
N PRO A 215 23.35 2.72 21.76
CA PRO A 215 23.66 1.83 22.89
C PRO A 215 25.01 1.12 22.78
N VAL A 216 25.59 1.03 21.57
CA VAL A 216 26.85 0.32 21.32
C VAL A 216 28.02 1.26 21.05
N LEU A 217 27.78 2.34 20.29
CA LEU A 217 28.84 3.28 19.89
C LEU A 217 28.88 4.55 20.74
N GLY A 218 27.90 4.76 21.61
CA GLY A 218 27.67 6.03 22.31
C GLY A 218 26.73 6.95 21.53
N ASN A 219 26.17 7.96 22.21
CA ASN A 219 25.23 8.91 21.61
C ASN A 219 25.93 10.11 20.94
N PHE A 220 27.25 10.11 20.84
CA PHE A 220 28.05 11.16 20.20
C PHE A 220 27.81 12.58 20.73
N GLY A 221 27.36 12.72 21.99
CA GLY A 221 27.05 14.03 22.58
C GLY A 221 25.72 14.63 22.12
N THR A 222 24.88 13.87 21.40
CA THR A 222 23.54 14.32 21.03
C THR A 222 22.64 14.55 22.25
N ASN A 223 21.78 15.55 22.17
CA ASN A 223 20.74 15.88 23.12
C ASN A 223 19.41 15.22 22.71
N PRO A 224 18.90 14.22 23.48
CA PRO A 224 17.69 13.49 23.13
C PRO A 224 16.45 14.37 22.92
N GLN A 225 16.30 15.46 23.68
CA GLN A 225 15.17 16.38 23.51
C GLN A 225 15.26 17.15 22.21
N PHE A 226 16.47 17.55 21.81
CA PHE A 226 16.65 18.27 20.56
C PHE A 226 16.46 17.34 19.35
N LEU A 227 16.94 16.08 19.42
CA LEU A 227 16.64 15.07 18.40
C LEU A 227 15.14 14.83 18.24
N LYS A 228 14.40 14.74 19.35
CA LYS A 228 12.94 14.60 19.34
C LYS A 228 12.26 15.79 18.62
N GLN A 229 12.72 17.01 18.87
CA GLN A 229 12.22 18.19 18.18
C GLN A 229 12.50 18.08 16.67
N ARG A 230 13.74 17.78 16.27
CA ARG A 230 14.12 17.68 14.86
C ARG A 230 13.35 16.61 14.10
N ARG A 231 13.10 15.45 14.72
CA ARG A 231 12.23 14.40 14.16
C ARG A 231 10.81 14.86 13.95
N SER A 232 10.27 15.64 14.90
CA SER A 232 8.93 16.21 14.77
C SER A 232 8.87 17.20 13.59
N GLU A 233 9.89 18.05 13.42
CA GLU A 233 10.01 18.95 12.28
C GLU A 233 10.14 18.19 10.95
N TYR A 234 10.97 17.14 10.91
CA TYR A 234 11.09 16.26 9.75
C TYR A 234 9.75 15.59 9.40
N LEU A 235 9.04 15.05 10.38
CA LEU A 235 7.76 14.37 10.17
C LEU A 235 6.72 15.31 9.54
N GLU A 236 6.67 16.56 9.96
CA GLU A 236 5.79 17.57 9.35
C GLU A 236 6.21 17.89 7.91
N SER A 237 7.51 18.06 7.66
CA SER A 237 8.03 18.26 6.30
C SER A 237 7.72 17.06 5.39
N PHE A 238 7.89 15.83 5.89
CA PHE A 238 7.61 14.58 5.20
C PHE A 238 6.11 14.45 4.89
N ARG A 239 5.24 14.78 5.85
CA ARG A 239 3.77 14.83 5.63
C ARG A 239 3.43 15.73 4.46
N GLU A 240 4.00 16.92 4.41
CA GLU A 240 3.74 17.87 3.33
C GLU A 240 4.25 17.37 1.98
N GLN A 241 5.42 16.72 1.95
CA GLN A 241 5.94 16.12 0.73
C GLN A 241 5.04 14.99 0.22
N CYS A 242 4.60 14.08 1.09
CA CYS A 242 3.68 13.01 0.72
C CYS A 242 2.32 13.53 0.24
N ARG A 243 1.78 14.63 0.81
CA ARG A 243 0.55 15.26 0.30
C ARG A 243 0.71 15.76 -1.13
N LYS A 244 1.91 16.22 -1.51
CA LYS A 244 2.20 16.68 -2.88
C LYS A 244 2.37 15.50 -3.84
N LEU A 245 3.16 14.50 -3.45
CA LEU A 245 3.51 13.36 -4.31
C LEU A 245 2.36 12.35 -4.48
N LEU A 246 1.58 12.16 -3.42
CA LEU A 246 0.55 11.13 -3.32
C LEU A 246 -0.85 11.76 -3.08
N LYS A 247 -1.10 12.92 -3.69
CA LYS A 247 -2.31 13.76 -3.45
C LYS A 247 -3.64 12.99 -3.56
N GLU A 248 -3.71 12.03 -4.47
CA GLU A 248 -4.94 11.27 -4.76
C GLU A 248 -5.00 9.93 -4.01
N ILE A 249 -3.99 9.62 -3.21
CA ILE A 249 -3.92 8.37 -2.47
C ILE A 249 -4.45 8.59 -1.05
N PRO A 250 -5.44 7.79 -0.61
CA PRO A 250 -5.85 7.79 0.79
C PRO A 250 -4.68 7.33 1.65
N GLN A 251 -4.11 8.22 2.45
CA GLN A 251 -2.91 7.94 3.23
C GLN A 251 -2.96 8.50 4.65
N LYS A 252 -2.31 7.75 5.55
CA LYS A 252 -2.05 8.14 6.94
C LYS A 252 -0.54 8.11 7.17
N ILE A 253 0.01 9.17 7.76
CA ILE A 253 1.46 9.29 7.99
C ILE A 253 1.71 9.42 9.48
N LEU A 254 2.43 8.45 10.03
CA LEU A 254 2.66 8.29 11.46
C LEU A 254 4.15 8.23 11.76
N GLY A 255 4.59 8.93 12.79
CA GLY A 255 5.85 8.63 13.46
C GLY A 255 5.73 7.29 14.20
N TRP A 256 6.82 6.55 14.28
CA TRP A 256 6.91 5.27 15.00
C TRP A 256 6.31 5.36 16.42
N THR A 257 6.66 6.42 17.13
CA THR A 257 6.19 6.72 18.51
C THR A 257 4.67 6.87 18.62
N GLN A 258 3.99 7.21 17.53
CA GLN A 258 2.53 7.41 17.50
C GLN A 258 1.74 6.10 17.45
N LEU A 259 2.39 4.96 17.12
CA LEU A 259 1.73 3.65 17.07
C LEU A 259 1.42 3.08 18.46
N LYS A 260 1.80 3.76 19.55
CA LYS A 260 1.63 3.28 20.94
C LYS A 260 2.08 1.82 21.07
N PRO A 261 3.36 1.54 20.81
CA PRO A 261 3.84 0.17 20.84
C PRO A 261 3.55 -0.48 22.20
N PRO A 262 3.26 -1.79 22.24
CA PRO A 262 3.14 -2.51 23.51
C PRO A 262 4.42 -2.30 24.33
N SER A 263 4.37 -2.46 25.66
CA SER A 263 5.61 -2.40 26.44
C SER A 263 6.63 -3.39 25.87
N PRO A 264 7.93 -3.04 25.78
CA PRO A 264 8.93 -3.95 25.24
C PRO A 264 8.89 -5.26 26.00
N SER A 265 8.37 -6.32 25.37
CA SER A 265 8.57 -7.67 25.86
C SER A 265 10.02 -8.03 25.55
N SER A 266 10.71 -8.68 26.50
CA SER A 266 12.03 -9.23 26.21
C SER A 266 11.89 -10.23 25.07
N LEU A 267 12.42 -9.89 23.89
CA LEU A 267 12.44 -10.79 22.75
C LEU A 267 13.50 -11.87 23.03
N SER A 268 13.07 -12.98 23.62
CA SER A 268 13.90 -14.15 23.82
C SER A 268 13.93 -14.98 22.55
N GLY A 269 15.12 -15.46 22.16
CA GLY A 269 15.25 -16.45 21.08
C GLY A 269 15.29 -15.89 19.66
N LEU A 270 15.86 -14.69 19.47
CA LEU A 270 16.12 -14.15 18.12
C LEU A 270 16.96 -15.13 17.29
N ASN A 271 16.62 -15.29 16.02
CA ASN A 271 17.30 -16.21 15.11
C ASN A 271 18.77 -15.78 14.89
N PRO A 272 19.77 -16.58 15.34
CA PRO A 272 21.18 -16.22 15.19
C PRO A 272 21.63 -16.05 13.74
N SER A 273 20.98 -16.73 12.79
CA SER A 273 21.26 -16.58 11.37
C SER A 273 20.95 -15.16 10.86
N LEU A 274 19.81 -14.59 11.28
CA LEU A 274 19.44 -13.21 10.90
C LEU A 274 20.44 -12.20 11.48
N ILE A 275 20.87 -12.40 12.74
CA ILE A 275 21.87 -11.56 13.40
C ILE A 275 23.20 -11.62 12.63
N ASN A 276 23.65 -12.81 12.26
CA ASN A 276 24.92 -12.98 11.51
C ASN A 276 24.86 -12.36 10.11
N GLN A 277 23.73 -12.50 9.42
CA GLN A 277 23.52 -11.91 8.10
C GLN A 277 23.51 -10.38 8.18
N GLU A 278 22.75 -9.80 9.12
CA GLU A 278 22.72 -8.34 9.30
C GLU A 278 24.08 -7.81 9.75
N ALA A 279 24.77 -8.46 10.69
CA ALA A 279 26.11 -8.04 11.13
C ALA A 279 27.11 -7.97 9.97
N SER A 280 27.11 -8.98 9.08
CA SER A 280 27.95 -8.97 7.88
C SER A 280 27.66 -7.75 7.00
N ARG A 281 26.38 -7.48 6.73
CA ARG A 281 25.93 -6.34 5.90
C ARG A 281 26.20 -5.00 6.54
N MET A 282 26.11 -4.89 7.87
CA MET A 282 26.34 -3.63 8.56
C MET A 282 27.73 -3.06 8.29
N THR A 283 28.73 -3.91 8.01
CA THR A 283 30.07 -3.47 7.58
C THR A 283 30.04 -2.52 6.38
N GLU A 284 29.10 -2.74 5.44
CA GLU A 284 28.96 -1.92 4.24
C GLU A 284 28.44 -0.51 4.55
N PHE A 285 27.62 -0.36 5.60
CA PHE A 285 27.06 0.93 5.98
C PHE A 285 28.08 1.90 6.56
N PHE A 286 29.21 1.40 7.09
CA PHE A 286 30.29 2.22 7.64
C PHE A 286 31.42 2.48 6.64
N GLN A 287 31.32 1.99 5.40
CA GLN A 287 32.32 2.30 4.37
C GLN A 287 32.25 3.80 3.98
N PRO A 288 33.36 4.42 3.57
CA PRO A 288 33.37 5.80 3.10
C PRO A 288 32.33 6.03 1.98
N GLY A 289 31.48 7.05 2.15
CA GLY A 289 30.40 7.37 1.21
C GLY A 289 29.10 6.58 1.42
N SER A 290 29.07 5.62 2.36
CA SER A 290 27.86 4.92 2.79
C SER A 290 27.08 5.71 3.84
N TYR A 291 25.92 5.18 4.24
CA TYR A 291 24.97 5.80 5.18
C TYR A 291 25.61 6.28 6.50
N TYR A 292 26.50 5.48 7.10
CA TYR A 292 27.28 5.79 8.30
C TYR A 292 28.78 5.99 8.00
N GLY A 293 29.15 6.31 6.76
CA GLY A 293 30.54 6.35 6.29
C GLY A 293 31.43 7.41 6.95
N SER A 294 30.86 8.35 7.69
CA SER A 294 31.58 9.37 8.47
C SER A 294 31.86 8.95 9.93
N LEU A 295 31.32 7.79 10.36
CA LEU A 295 31.55 7.24 11.70
C LEU A 295 32.78 6.31 11.73
N PRO A 296 33.44 6.14 12.89
CA PRO A 296 34.46 5.12 13.05
C PRO A 296 33.90 3.72 12.78
N GLN A 297 34.68 2.88 12.08
CA GLN A 297 34.31 1.49 11.82
C GLN A 297 34.15 0.72 13.14
N PRO A 298 32.98 0.13 13.43
CA PRO A 298 32.79 -0.68 14.62
C PRO A 298 33.61 -1.97 14.55
N THR A 299 34.03 -2.47 15.71
CA THR A 299 34.63 -3.82 15.83
C THR A 299 33.61 -4.90 15.49
N GLU A 300 34.07 -6.12 15.18
CA GLU A 300 33.15 -7.25 14.89
C GLU A 300 32.17 -7.49 16.05
N THR A 301 32.64 -7.40 17.30
CA THR A 301 31.80 -7.52 18.50
C THR A 301 30.72 -6.44 18.53
N GLN A 302 31.07 -5.19 18.23
CA GLN A 302 30.10 -4.09 18.16
C GLN A 302 29.10 -4.29 17.01
N LEU A 303 29.55 -4.68 15.82
CA LEU A 303 28.65 -4.97 14.68
C LEU A 303 27.63 -6.05 15.02
N ARG A 304 28.06 -7.15 15.68
CA ARG A 304 27.14 -8.20 16.14
C ARG A 304 26.14 -7.69 17.17
N GLN A 305 26.58 -6.86 18.11
CA GLN A 305 25.69 -6.28 19.12
C GLN A 305 24.66 -5.33 18.50
N ILE A 306 25.09 -4.46 17.57
CA ILE A 306 24.17 -3.57 16.84
C ILE A 306 23.17 -4.40 16.03
N ALA A 307 23.63 -5.42 15.31
CA ALA A 307 22.76 -6.31 14.54
C ALA A 307 21.73 -7.02 15.43
N GLN A 308 22.13 -7.49 16.61
CA GLN A 308 21.21 -8.10 17.58
C GLN A 308 20.12 -7.12 18.02
N LEU A 309 20.50 -5.89 18.40
CA LEU A 309 19.55 -4.85 18.79
C LEU A 309 18.63 -4.45 17.64
N LYS A 310 19.15 -4.39 16.41
CA LYS A 310 18.37 -4.07 15.22
C LYS A 310 17.36 -5.15 14.88
N VAL A 311 17.74 -6.43 14.91
CA VAL A 311 16.82 -7.56 14.73
C VAL A 311 15.73 -7.54 15.82
N ALA A 312 16.10 -7.26 17.07
CA ALA A 312 15.13 -7.10 18.15
C ALA A 312 14.14 -5.95 17.87
N THR A 313 14.65 -4.80 17.44
CA THR A 313 13.86 -3.62 17.13
C THR A 313 12.84 -3.92 16.03
N TYR A 314 13.27 -4.56 14.93
CA TYR A 314 12.38 -4.93 13.83
C TYR A 314 11.35 -5.99 14.26
N GLY A 315 11.74 -7.00 15.03
CA GLY A 315 10.79 -7.98 15.56
C GLY A 315 9.70 -7.31 16.41
N PHE A 316 10.09 -6.36 17.26
CA PHE A 316 9.16 -5.57 18.05
C PHE A 316 8.27 -4.66 17.18
N GLN A 317 8.82 -4.11 16.10
CA GLN A 317 8.05 -3.37 15.12
C GLN A 317 6.96 -4.23 14.48
N GLY A 318 7.28 -5.47 14.09
CA GLY A 318 6.30 -6.41 13.55
C GLY A 318 5.18 -6.76 14.53
N VAL A 319 5.51 -7.03 15.80
CA VAL A 319 4.51 -7.28 16.86
C VAL A 319 3.59 -6.08 17.03
N THR A 320 4.14 -4.88 17.03
CA THR A 320 3.37 -3.64 17.15
C THR A 320 2.43 -3.44 15.97
N ILE A 321 2.91 -3.61 14.74
CA ILE A 321 2.08 -3.50 13.54
C ILE A 321 0.98 -4.55 13.59
N LYS A 322 1.29 -5.80 13.95
CA LYS A 322 0.30 -6.86 14.03
C LYS A 322 -0.81 -6.54 15.05
N THR A 323 -0.44 -5.89 16.15
CA THR A 323 -1.38 -5.51 17.20
C THR A 323 -2.23 -4.31 16.81
N THR A 324 -1.63 -3.31 16.17
CA THR A 324 -2.25 -2.00 15.92
C THR A 324 -2.94 -1.91 14.56
N LEU A 325 -2.48 -2.68 13.58
CA LEU A 325 -2.96 -2.75 12.19
C LEU A 325 -3.18 -4.23 11.79
N PRO A 326 -4.09 -4.98 12.46
CA PRO A 326 -4.11 -6.44 12.39
C PRO A 326 -4.46 -7.04 11.02
N ASN A 327 -5.12 -6.27 10.14
CA ASN A 327 -5.58 -6.69 8.81
C ASN A 327 -4.75 -6.09 7.66
N THR A 328 -3.53 -5.61 7.95
CA THR A 328 -2.73 -4.90 6.96
C THR A 328 -1.87 -5.82 6.10
N VAL A 329 -1.50 -5.34 4.91
CA VAL A 329 -0.47 -5.94 4.03
C VAL A 329 0.70 -4.97 3.89
N GLY A 330 1.92 -5.45 4.09
CA GLY A 330 3.12 -4.63 4.03
C GLY A 330 3.65 -4.44 2.61
N LEU A 331 4.15 -3.24 2.32
CA LEU A 331 4.93 -2.92 1.13
C LEU A 331 6.40 -2.81 1.57
N GLN A 332 7.20 -3.84 1.31
CA GLN A 332 8.59 -3.87 1.76
C GLN A 332 9.45 -2.95 0.90
N SER A 333 9.90 -1.83 1.49
CA SER A 333 10.63 -0.75 0.82
C SER A 333 12.14 -0.74 1.11
N GLU A 334 12.58 -1.51 2.11
CA GLU A 334 13.97 -1.54 2.53
C GLU A 334 14.73 -2.72 1.92
N GLN A 335 15.98 -2.48 1.52
CA GLN A 335 16.86 -3.51 0.99
C GLN A 335 17.80 -4.06 2.07
N PRO A 336 18.05 -5.38 2.10
CA PRO A 336 17.51 -6.40 1.21
C PRO A 336 16.11 -6.83 1.68
N VAL A 337 15.16 -6.93 0.75
CA VAL A 337 13.74 -7.07 1.11
C VAL A 337 13.43 -8.30 1.97
N ASP A 338 14.02 -9.46 1.66
CA ASP A 338 13.74 -10.71 2.37
C ASP A 338 14.23 -10.65 3.82
N LEU A 339 15.46 -10.17 4.05
CA LEU A 339 16.00 -10.03 5.40
C LEU A 339 15.15 -9.07 6.24
N ARG A 340 14.71 -7.95 5.65
CA ARG A 340 13.90 -6.94 6.36
C ARG A 340 12.53 -7.49 6.73
N THR A 341 11.91 -8.26 5.82
CA THR A 341 10.67 -8.99 6.11
C THR A 341 10.87 -10.05 7.20
N ASP A 342 11.95 -10.83 7.13
CA ASP A 342 12.27 -11.86 8.14
C ASP A 342 12.52 -11.25 9.51
N MET A 343 13.20 -10.11 9.58
CA MET A 343 13.43 -9.38 10.82
C MET A 343 12.11 -8.84 11.41
N LEU A 344 11.22 -8.26 10.60
CA LEU A 344 9.90 -7.81 11.08
C LEU A 344 9.07 -8.98 11.61
N ASN A 345 9.16 -10.13 10.97
CA ASN A 345 8.43 -11.33 11.35
C ASN A 345 9.14 -12.19 12.41
N SER A 346 10.35 -11.83 12.87
CA SER A 346 11.18 -12.72 13.71
C SER A 346 10.61 -12.95 15.12
N ALA A 347 9.75 -12.04 15.59
CA ALA A 347 9.09 -12.11 16.89
C ALA A 347 7.64 -12.60 16.81
N LEU A 348 7.14 -12.87 15.60
CA LEU A 348 5.77 -13.31 15.39
C LEU A 348 5.70 -14.84 15.22
N PRO A 349 4.69 -15.51 15.81
CA PRO A 349 4.38 -16.89 15.47
C PRO A 349 4.12 -17.06 13.97
N GLU A 350 4.41 -18.23 13.40
CA GLU A 350 4.27 -18.51 11.95
C GLU A 350 2.88 -18.13 11.41
N GLN A 351 1.84 -18.46 12.15
CA GLN A 351 0.44 -18.18 11.78
C GLN A 351 0.04 -16.70 11.89
N GLU A 352 0.86 -15.88 12.55
CA GLU A 352 0.61 -14.46 12.81
C GLU A 352 1.51 -13.51 12.01
N LYS A 353 2.46 -14.05 11.25
CA LYS A 353 3.36 -13.28 10.39
C LYS A 353 2.59 -12.27 9.53
N LEU A 354 3.18 -11.10 9.43
CA LEU A 354 2.73 -10.03 8.54
C LEU A 354 3.03 -10.43 7.10
N PRO A 355 2.02 -10.37 6.20
CA PRO A 355 2.25 -10.62 4.79
C PRO A 355 2.86 -9.39 4.10
N PHE A 356 3.77 -9.61 3.16
CA PHE A 356 4.38 -8.54 2.37
C PHE A 356 4.25 -8.75 0.86
N ILE A 357 4.19 -7.63 0.14
CA ILE A 357 4.55 -7.55 -1.27
C ILE A 357 5.82 -6.71 -1.45
N TYR A 358 6.47 -6.92 -2.59
CA TYR A 358 7.81 -6.41 -2.90
C TYR A 358 7.80 -5.49 -4.13
N PRO A 359 6.95 -4.45 -4.18
CA PRO A 359 6.71 -3.69 -5.40
C PRO A 359 7.92 -2.88 -5.87
N PHE A 360 8.88 -2.66 -4.98
CA PHE A 360 10.09 -1.86 -5.22
C PHE A 360 11.30 -2.71 -5.60
N ASN A 361 11.17 -4.05 -5.63
CA ASN A 361 12.28 -4.90 -6.00
C ASN A 361 12.68 -4.64 -7.47
N PRO A 362 13.95 -4.31 -7.78
CA PRO A 362 14.39 -4.22 -9.15
C PRO A 362 14.26 -5.60 -9.82
N LYS A 363 13.64 -5.66 -11.01
CA LYS A 363 13.38 -6.93 -11.73
C LYS A 363 14.65 -7.74 -12.06
N LYS A 364 15.85 -7.19 -11.86
CA LYS A 364 17.15 -7.81 -12.12
C LYS A 364 18.24 -7.18 -11.27
N GLN A 365 18.65 -7.83 -10.18
CA GLN A 365 20.07 -7.99 -9.90
C GLN A 365 20.26 -9.40 -9.30
N PRO A 366 21.03 -10.29 -9.95
CA PRO A 366 21.65 -11.37 -9.19
C PRO A 366 22.61 -10.70 -8.21
N TRP A 367 22.52 -11.08 -6.93
CA TRP A 367 23.51 -10.70 -5.93
C TRP A 367 24.91 -11.11 -6.36
#